data_AF-A0A212ESW4-F1
#
_entry.id   AF-A0A212ESW4-F1
#
_cell.length_a   1.000
_cell.length_b   1.000
_cell.length_c   1.000
_cell.angle_alpha   90.00
_cell.angle_beta   90.00
_cell.angle_gamma   90.00
#
_symmetry.space_group_name_H-M   'P 1'
#
loop_
_entity.id
_entity.type
_entity.pdbx_description
1 polymer ?
#
loop_
_entity_poly.entity_id
_entity_poly.type
_entity_poly.pdbx_seq_one_letter_code
_entity_poly.pdbx_strand_id
1 'polypeptide(L)'
;MTGVLLLQSSPPKLQDVQKKIFSKDALNFIANLHREFDTRIDKLYNERLRRSAIKFAEGLNFKVSPERNDKSWKVGPLPIRLQNRHLDLGDVSASNTAHFTAALKADVQGVQVDFDDGHCPTWRNQLLAFNNMCLAVHDKLQGAPISIATCLVLMFRPKLKFNLFSTERSVPYGVIVL
;
A
#
# COMPACT_ATOMS: atom_id res chain seq x y z
N MET A 1 16.16 21.82 -7.60
CA MET A 1 14.97 22.28 -6.86
C MET A 1 14.79 21.36 -5.66
N THR A 2 14.97 21.87 -4.45
CA THR A 2 14.62 21.18 -3.20
C THR A 2 13.11 20.97 -3.21
N GLY A 3 12.67 19.76 -3.53
CA GLY A 3 11.25 19.42 -3.55
C GLY A 3 10.69 19.53 -2.14
N VAL A 4 9.91 20.58 -1.89
CA VAL A 4 9.17 20.73 -0.63
C VAL A 4 7.99 19.78 -0.69
N LEU A 5 7.99 18.77 0.19
CA LEU A 5 6.83 17.87 0.33
C LEU A 5 5.80 18.58 1.21
N LEU A 6 4.72 19.05 0.58
CA LEU A 6 3.62 19.71 1.27
C LEU A 6 2.62 18.66 1.75
N LEU A 7 2.50 18.51 3.07
CA LEU A 7 1.44 17.71 3.66
C LEU A 7 0.15 18.52 3.76
N GLN A 8 -0.99 17.85 3.57
CA GLN A 8 -2.28 18.44 3.90
C GLN A 8 -2.34 18.80 5.39
N SER A 9 -3.05 19.88 5.71
CA SER A 9 -3.27 20.32 7.09
C SER A 9 -3.90 19.20 7.91
N SER A 10 -3.42 19.01 9.14
CA SER A 10 -3.95 17.99 10.03
C SER A 10 -5.42 18.25 10.35
N PRO A 11 -6.28 17.22 10.26
CA PRO A 11 -7.61 17.31 10.85
C PRO A 11 -7.50 17.57 12.36
N PRO A 12 -8.50 18.22 12.97
CA PRO A 12 -8.54 18.42 14.42
C PRO A 12 -8.34 17.10 15.18
N LYS A 13 -7.55 17.14 16.26
CA LYS A 13 -7.21 16.01 17.15
C LYS A 13 -6.28 14.94 16.54
N LEU A 14 -5.74 15.15 15.34
CA LEU A 14 -4.80 14.23 14.69
C LEU A 14 -3.41 14.84 14.46
N GLN A 15 -3.12 16.00 15.04
CA GLN A 15 -1.85 16.71 14.83
C GLN A 15 -0.65 15.88 15.24
N ASP A 16 -0.71 15.28 16.44
CA ASP A 16 0.40 14.46 16.96
C ASP A 16 0.52 13.14 16.20
N VAL A 17 -0.62 12.59 15.77
CA VAL A 17 -0.67 11.41 14.89
C VAL A 17 0.03 11.69 13.56
N GLN A 18 -0.29 12.82 12.91
CA GLN A 18 0.36 13.23 11.66
C GLN A 18 1.86 13.48 11.85
N LYS A 19 2.27 14.18 12.92
CA LYS A 19 3.69 14.41 13.21
C LYS A 19 4.45 13.11 13.44
N LYS A 20 3.81 12.12 14.09
CA LYS A 20 4.42 10.81 14.35
C LYS A 20 4.56 9.97 13.08
N ILE A 21 3.52 9.90 12.25
CA ILE A 21 3.55 9.14 10.99
C ILE A 21 4.51 9.80 9.99
N PHE A 22 4.39 11.11 9.80
CA PHE A 22 5.22 11.88 8.88
C PHE A 22 6.35 12.56 9.63
N SER A 23 7.16 11.75 10.31
CA SER A 23 8.42 12.21 10.90
C SER A 23 9.36 12.73 9.81
N LYS A 24 10.40 13.47 10.21
CA LYS A 24 11.42 13.97 9.26
C LYS A 24 12.04 12.84 8.44
N ASP A 25 12.32 11.70 9.07
CA ASP A 25 12.94 10.56 8.40
C ASP A 25 11.97 9.88 7.43
N ALA A 26 10.70 9.72 7.81
CA ALA A 26 9.67 9.19 6.92
C ALA A 26 9.48 10.11 5.69
N LEU A 27 9.45 11.42 5.89
CA LEU A 27 9.35 12.40 4.80
C LEU A 27 10.57 12.36 3.87
N ASN A 28 11.77 12.24 4.42
CA ASN A 28 12.99 12.08 3.63
C ASN A 28 12.98 10.78 2.82
N PHE A 29 12.52 9.68 3.41
CA PHE A 29 12.38 8.40 2.74
C PHE A 29 11.39 8.48 1.56
N ILE A 30 10.19 9.02 1.79
CA ILE A 30 9.17 9.24 0.75
C ILE A 30 9.72 10.14 -0.37
N ALA A 31 10.43 11.21 -0.03
CA ALA A 31 11.03 12.10 -1.02
C ALA A 31 12.11 11.41 -1.87
N ASN A 32 12.90 10.53 -1.26
CA ASN A 32 13.90 9.73 -1.97
C ASN A 32 13.25 8.69 -2.88
N LEU A 33 12.23 7.97 -2.39
CA LEU A 33 11.44 7.04 -3.22
C LEU A 33 10.84 7.72 -4.43
N HIS A 34 10.23 8.89 -4.24
CA HIS A 34 9.69 9.68 -5.34
C HIS A 34 10.78 10.01 -6.36
N ARG A 35 11.89 10.60 -5.92
CA ARG A 35 12.99 11.00 -6.80
C ARG A 35 13.58 9.83 -7.60
N GLU A 36 13.65 8.65 -7.00
CA GLU A 36 14.18 7.45 -7.66
C GLU A 36 13.22 6.89 -8.71
N PHE A 37 11.91 6.82 -8.42
CA PHE A 37 10.98 6.03 -9.24
C PHE A 37 10.02 6.83 -10.11
N ASP A 38 9.81 8.13 -9.86
CA ASP A 38 8.79 8.97 -10.53
C ASP A 38 8.93 8.94 -12.06
N THR A 39 10.14 9.16 -12.58
CA THR A 39 10.39 9.12 -14.03
C THR A 39 10.11 7.73 -14.65
N ARG A 40 10.33 6.65 -13.90
CA ARG A 40 10.03 5.29 -14.40
C ARG A 40 8.53 5.02 -14.40
N ILE A 41 7.81 5.53 -13.42
CA ILE A 41 6.34 5.45 -13.34
C ILE A 41 5.72 6.17 -14.54
N ASP A 42 6.17 7.39 -14.86
CA ASP A 42 5.70 8.14 -16.03
C ASP A 42 5.90 7.37 -17.34
N LYS A 43 7.08 6.76 -17.52
CA LYS A 43 7.37 5.94 -18.70
C LYS A 43 6.43 4.74 -18.81
N LEU A 44 6.16 4.05 -17.70
CA LEU A 44 5.23 2.92 -17.66
C LEU A 44 3.79 3.35 -17.96
N TYR A 45 3.39 4.53 -17.50
CA TYR A 45 2.07 5.08 -17.79
C TYR A 45 1.89 5.40 -19.27
N ASN A 46 2.86 6.09 -19.87
CA ASN A 46 2.85 6.40 -21.31
C ASN A 46 2.84 5.12 -22.17
N GLU A 47 3.62 4.10 -21.77
CA GLU A 47 3.62 2.80 -22.45
C GLU A 47 2.27 2.07 -22.30
N ARG A 48 1.61 2.18 -21.13
CA ARG A 48 0.26 1.64 -20.94
C ARG A 48 -0.75 2.29 -21.89
N LEU A 49 -0.70 3.61 -22.07
CA LEU A 49 -1.56 4.32 -23.02
C LEU A 49 -1.30 3.85 -24.46
N ARG A 50 -0.03 3.77 -24.86
CA ARG A 50 0.37 3.25 -26.18
C ARG A 50 -0.14 1.83 -26.42
N ARG A 51 0.04 0.93 -25.44
CA ARG A 51 -0.42 -0.47 -25.53
C ARG A 51 -1.94 -0.59 -25.57
N SER A 52 -2.67 0.33 -24.93
CA SER A 52 -4.13 0.33 -24.98
C SER A 52 -4.63 0.55 -26.40
N ALA A 53 -3.97 1.40 -27.20
CA ALA A 53 -4.29 1.60 -28.61
C ALA A 53 -4.02 0.35 -29.46
N ILE A 54 -2.87 -0.30 -29.25
CA ILE A 54 -2.50 -1.54 -29.95
C ILE A 54 -3.49 -2.67 -29.62
N LYS A 55 -3.85 -2.84 -28.34
CA LYS A 55 -4.84 -3.84 -27.90
C LYS A 55 -6.16 -3.71 -28.67
N PHE A 56 -6.61 -2.49 -28.90
CA PHE A 56 -7.87 -2.23 -29.59
C PHE A 56 -7.79 -2.59 -31.08
N ALA A 57 -6.63 -2.37 -31.72
CA ALA A 57 -6.45 -2.63 -33.14
C ALA A 57 -6.11 -4.10 -33.46
N GLU A 58 -5.27 -4.75 -32.65
CA GLU A 58 -4.59 -6.01 -33.00
C GLU A 58 -4.83 -7.15 -32.00
N GLY A 59 -5.49 -6.89 -30.86
CA GLY A 59 -5.69 -7.88 -29.79
C GLY A 59 -4.45 -8.06 -28.87
N LEU A 60 -4.46 -9.09 -28.02
CA LEU A 60 -3.37 -9.41 -27.09
C LEU A 60 -2.83 -10.81 -27.35
N ASN A 61 -1.49 -10.92 -27.42
CA ASN A 61 -0.79 -12.19 -27.54
C ASN A 61 0.15 -12.42 -26.35
N PHE A 62 0.44 -13.68 -26.04
CA PHE A 62 1.43 -14.02 -25.01
C PHE A 62 2.83 -13.58 -25.44
N LYS A 63 3.53 -12.86 -24.56
CA LYS A 63 4.93 -12.48 -24.78
C LYS A 63 5.80 -13.74 -24.76
N VAL A 64 6.54 -13.97 -25.83
CA VAL A 64 7.62 -14.96 -25.87
C VAL A 64 8.81 -14.41 -25.09
N SER A 65 9.23 -15.08 -24.02
CA SER A 65 10.43 -14.70 -23.27
C SER A 65 11.20 -15.93 -22.79
N PRO A 66 12.55 -15.86 -22.71
CA PRO A 66 13.36 -17.00 -22.27
C PRO A 66 12.98 -17.52 -20.87
N GLU A 67 12.61 -16.61 -19.97
CA GLU A 67 12.26 -16.93 -18.57
C GLU A 67 10.98 -17.78 -18.47
N ARG A 68 10.03 -17.61 -19.41
CA ARG A 68 8.81 -18.45 -19.46
C ARG A 68 9.10 -19.87 -19.94
N ASN A 69 10.22 -20.08 -20.63
CA ASN A 69 10.59 -21.39 -21.18
C ASN A 69 11.50 -22.19 -20.24
N ASP A 70 12.10 -21.54 -19.24
CA ASP A 70 12.92 -22.19 -18.24
C ASP A 70 12.06 -22.84 -17.15
N LYS A 71 11.94 -24.17 -17.20
CA LYS A 71 11.19 -24.96 -16.20
C LYS A 71 11.88 -25.08 -14.85
N SER A 72 13.18 -24.75 -14.77
CA SER A 72 13.94 -24.82 -13.52
C SER A 72 13.73 -23.58 -12.64
N TRP A 73 13.34 -22.46 -13.25
CA TRP A 73 13.14 -21.20 -12.56
C TRP A 73 12.00 -21.30 -11.53
N LYS A 74 12.26 -20.81 -10.32
CA LYS A 74 11.29 -20.69 -9.23
C LYS A 74 11.51 -19.38 -8.48
N VAL A 75 10.45 -18.88 -7.84
CA VAL A 75 10.59 -17.80 -6.84
C VAL A 75 11.42 -18.27 -5.65
N GLY A 76 11.94 -17.32 -4.86
CA GLY A 76 12.64 -17.64 -3.61
C GLY A 76 11.76 -18.39 -2.60
N PRO A 77 12.36 -19.06 -1.60
CA PRO A 77 11.62 -19.81 -0.59
C PRO A 77 10.67 -18.90 0.19
N LEU A 78 9.49 -19.42 0.51
CA LEU A 78 8.47 -18.68 1.26
C LEU A 78 8.71 -18.79 2.78
N PRO A 79 8.63 -17.68 3.53
CA PRO A 79 8.59 -17.70 4.99
C PRO A 79 7.48 -18.62 5.52
N ILE A 80 7.72 -19.29 6.64
CA ILE A 80 6.78 -20.28 7.23
C ILE A 80 5.35 -19.73 7.39
N ARG A 81 5.21 -18.47 7.82
CA ARG A 81 3.91 -17.81 8.00
C ARG A 81 3.13 -17.58 6.71
N LEU A 82 3.80 -17.63 5.55
CA LEU A 82 3.18 -17.44 4.22
C LEU A 82 2.91 -18.76 3.50
N GLN A 83 3.26 -19.91 4.09
CA GLN A 83 3.08 -21.21 3.45
C GLN A 83 1.62 -21.68 3.47
N ASN A 84 0.83 -21.26 4.46
CA ASN A 84 -0.61 -21.54 4.52
C ASN A 84 -1.40 -20.23 4.44
N ARG A 85 -2.22 -20.11 3.39
CA ARG A 85 -3.06 -18.95 3.07
C ARG A 85 -4.42 -19.39 2.52
N HIS A 86 -4.97 -20.48 3.08
CA HIS A 86 -6.25 -21.05 2.62
C HIS A 86 -7.42 -20.07 2.70
N LEU A 87 -7.45 -19.21 3.73
CA LEU A 87 -8.46 -18.19 3.92
C LEU A 87 -7.82 -16.89 4.42
N ASP A 88 -8.05 -15.82 3.67
CA ASP A 88 -7.70 -14.46 4.07
C ASP A 88 -8.91 -13.53 3.96
N LEU A 89 -8.96 -12.53 4.82
CA LEU A 89 -9.90 -11.42 4.70
C LEU A 89 -9.37 -10.39 3.71
N GLY A 90 -10.17 -10.06 2.70
CA GLY A 90 -9.86 -9.02 1.71
C GLY A 90 -10.35 -7.64 2.12
N ASP A 91 -9.74 -6.61 1.55
CA ASP A 91 -10.24 -5.22 1.51
C ASP A 91 -10.61 -4.59 2.88
N VAL A 92 -9.86 -4.94 3.93
CA VAL A 92 -10.11 -4.45 5.29
C VAL A 92 -9.43 -3.10 5.49
N SER A 93 -10.20 -2.03 5.63
CA SER A 93 -9.67 -0.72 6.01
C SER A 93 -9.28 -0.66 7.49
N ALA A 94 -8.05 -0.23 7.77
CA ALA A 94 -7.59 0.03 9.15
C ALA A 94 -8.11 1.34 9.75
N SER A 95 -8.83 2.20 9.00
CA SER A 95 -9.33 3.48 9.54
C SER A 95 -10.51 3.33 10.50
N ASN A 96 -11.28 2.24 10.38
CA ASN A 96 -12.30 1.86 11.36
C ASN A 96 -11.69 0.88 12.38
N THR A 97 -11.27 1.41 13.53
CA THR A 97 -10.58 0.63 14.57
C THR A 97 -11.38 -0.59 15.04
N ALA A 98 -12.70 -0.46 15.21
CA ALA A 98 -13.55 -1.56 15.67
C ALA A 98 -13.61 -2.69 14.63
N HIS A 99 -13.79 -2.34 13.36
CA HIS A 99 -13.79 -3.32 12.28
C HIS A 99 -12.42 -3.97 12.11
N PHE A 100 -11.35 -3.18 12.13
CA PHE A 100 -9.99 -3.68 11.99
C PHE A 100 -9.60 -4.63 13.13
N THR A 101 -9.90 -4.28 14.38
CA THR A 101 -9.63 -5.17 15.53
C THR A 101 -10.47 -6.44 15.50
N ALA A 102 -11.70 -6.40 15.00
CA ALA A 102 -12.50 -7.60 14.77
C ALA A 102 -11.89 -8.51 13.69
N ALA A 103 -11.42 -7.93 12.57
CA ALA A 103 -10.73 -8.68 11.52
C ALA A 103 -9.45 -9.35 12.04
N LEU A 104 -8.67 -8.67 12.88
CA LEU A 104 -7.45 -9.23 13.49
C LEU A 104 -7.70 -10.41 14.43
N LYS A 105 -8.94 -10.63 14.87
CA LYS A 105 -9.35 -11.76 15.72
C LYS A 105 -10.03 -12.89 14.95
N ALA A 106 -10.25 -12.72 13.65
CA ALA A 106 -10.91 -13.74 12.85
C ALA A 106 -10.02 -14.99 12.76
N ASP A 107 -10.67 -16.16 12.72
CA ASP A 107 -10.00 -17.46 12.53
C ASP A 107 -9.65 -17.68 11.06
N VAL A 108 -8.66 -16.91 10.58
CA VAL A 108 -8.16 -16.87 9.20
C VAL A 108 -6.64 -16.75 9.19
N GLN A 109 -5.98 -17.04 8.07
CA GLN A 109 -4.51 -17.01 7.99
C GLN A 109 -3.97 -15.59 7.79
N GLY A 110 -4.76 -14.69 7.20
CA GLY A 110 -4.32 -13.33 6.91
C GLY A 110 -5.43 -12.33 6.67
N VAL A 111 -5.03 -11.07 6.64
CA VAL A 111 -5.87 -9.93 6.30
C VAL A 111 -5.11 -9.04 5.32
N GLN A 112 -5.77 -8.69 4.23
CA GLN A 112 -5.33 -7.62 3.35
C GLN A 112 -5.82 -6.29 3.92
N VAL A 113 -4.91 -5.58 4.59
CA VAL A 113 -5.11 -4.21 5.08
C VAL A 113 -5.06 -3.27 3.89
N ASP A 114 -6.20 -2.67 3.56
CA ASP A 114 -6.38 -2.01 2.29
C ASP A 114 -6.33 -0.49 2.38
N PHE A 115 -5.65 0.12 1.40
CA PHE A 115 -5.59 1.55 1.13
C PHE A 115 -6.06 1.87 -0.31
N ASP A 116 -6.63 0.88 -1.01
CA ASP A 116 -7.10 0.98 -2.38
C ASP A 116 -8.65 1.05 -2.45
N ASP A 117 -9.32 -0.01 -2.89
CA ASP A 117 -10.76 0.04 -3.22
C ASP A 117 -11.67 -0.15 -1.99
N GLY A 118 -11.22 -0.87 -0.96
CA GLY A 118 -11.88 -1.01 0.34
C GLY A 118 -11.66 0.18 1.29
N HIS A 119 -10.91 1.20 0.86
CA HIS A 119 -10.55 2.35 1.69
C HIS A 119 -11.03 3.67 1.10
N CYS A 120 -11.82 4.43 1.86
CA CYS A 120 -12.16 5.80 1.50
C CYS A 120 -10.96 6.74 1.82
N PRO A 121 -10.27 7.31 0.82
CA PRO A 121 -8.94 7.92 0.97
C PRO A 121 -8.99 9.37 1.49
N THR A 122 -9.84 9.65 2.48
CA THR A 122 -9.81 10.95 3.16
C THR A 122 -8.54 11.08 3.99
N TRP A 123 -7.99 12.28 4.14
CA TRP A 123 -6.77 12.49 4.93
C TRP A 123 -6.89 11.99 6.37
N ARG A 124 -8.07 12.18 6.98
CA ARG A 124 -8.42 11.62 8.28
C ARG A 124 -8.29 10.09 8.30
N ASN A 125 -8.85 9.41 7.30
CA ASN A 125 -8.81 7.95 7.24
C ASN A 125 -7.40 7.42 6.99
N GLN A 126 -6.61 8.08 6.14
CA GLN A 126 -5.20 7.74 5.92
C GLN A 126 -4.42 7.79 7.24
N LEU A 127 -4.52 8.91 7.98
CA LEU A 127 -3.84 9.09 9.26
C LEU A 127 -4.28 8.05 10.31
N LEU A 128 -5.59 7.79 10.41
CA LEU A 128 -6.12 6.79 11.34
C LEU A 128 -5.64 5.38 10.98
N ALA A 129 -5.68 5.02 9.70
CA ALA A 129 -5.25 3.71 9.22
C ALA A 129 -3.77 3.48 9.46
N PHE A 130 -2.89 4.42 9.10
CA PHE A 130 -1.45 4.34 9.40
C PHE A 130 -1.20 4.23 10.91
N ASN A 131 -1.88 5.04 11.73
CA ASN A 131 -1.70 4.99 13.17
C ASN A 131 -2.13 3.64 13.75
N ASN A 132 -3.28 3.12 13.33
CA ASN A 132 -3.77 1.82 13.78
C ASN A 132 -2.87 0.67 13.34
N MET A 133 -2.32 0.72 12.12
CA MET A 133 -1.30 -0.24 11.69
C MET A 133 -0.04 -0.15 12.53
N CYS A 134 0.51 1.06 12.76
CA CYS A 134 1.67 1.24 13.62
C CYS A 134 1.41 0.70 15.04
N LEU A 135 0.22 0.94 15.60
CA LEU A 135 -0.15 0.39 16.90
C LEU A 135 -0.25 -1.14 16.84
N ALA A 136 -0.81 -1.73 15.78
CA ALA A 136 -0.95 -3.18 15.65
C ALA A 136 0.40 -3.89 15.53
N VAL A 137 1.31 -3.39 14.68
CA VAL A 137 2.64 -4.01 14.49
C VAL A 137 3.58 -3.84 15.70
N HIS A 138 3.25 -2.90 16.60
CA HIS A 138 3.96 -2.66 17.85
C HIS A 138 3.20 -3.17 19.08
N ASP A 139 2.20 -4.04 18.91
CA ASP A 139 1.46 -4.69 20.00
C ASP A 139 0.77 -3.70 20.96
N LYS A 140 0.38 -2.53 20.45
CA LYS A 140 -0.23 -1.41 21.21
C LYS A 140 -1.67 -1.10 20.79
N LEU A 141 -2.21 -1.81 19.79
CA LEU A 141 -3.60 -1.58 19.34
C LEU A 141 -4.58 -2.20 20.33
N GLN A 142 -5.35 -1.36 21.02
CA GLN A 142 -6.33 -1.83 22.00
C GLN A 142 -7.38 -2.72 21.33
N GLY A 143 -7.64 -3.86 21.94
CA GLY A 143 -8.60 -4.83 21.42
C GLY A 143 -8.09 -5.66 20.24
N ALA A 144 -6.82 -5.54 19.82
CA ALA A 144 -6.18 -6.50 18.91
C ALA A 144 -5.53 -7.65 19.70
N PRO A 145 -5.08 -8.74 19.04
CA PRO A 145 -4.25 -9.76 19.67
C PRO A 145 -2.98 -9.18 20.31
N ILE A 146 -2.49 -9.84 21.36
CA ILE A 146 -1.39 -9.35 22.20
C ILE A 146 -0.07 -9.24 21.41
N SER A 147 0.15 -10.10 20.42
CA SER A 147 1.35 -10.05 19.59
C SER A 147 1.08 -10.30 18.12
N ILE A 148 1.68 -9.49 17.25
CA ILE A 148 1.68 -9.72 15.80
C ILE A 148 2.38 -11.03 15.38
N ALA A 149 3.24 -11.59 16.24
CA ALA A 149 3.91 -12.86 15.98
C ALA A 149 2.94 -14.06 16.00
N THR A 150 1.92 -13.98 16.85
CA THR A 150 0.87 -15.01 16.99
C THR A 150 -0.44 -14.63 16.31
N CYS A 151 -0.53 -13.40 15.80
CA CYS A 151 -1.67 -12.92 15.02
C CYS A 151 -1.64 -13.49 13.59
N LEU A 152 -2.77 -13.39 12.90
CA LEU A 152 -2.85 -13.58 11.45
C LEU A 152 -1.83 -12.72 10.70
N VAL A 153 -1.56 -13.04 9.44
CA VAL A 153 -0.64 -12.26 8.60
C VAL A 153 -1.30 -10.97 8.14
N LEU A 154 -0.72 -9.82 8.49
CA LEU A 154 -1.12 -8.52 7.93
C LEU A 154 -0.42 -8.31 6.59
N MET A 155 -1.20 -8.10 5.53
CA MET A 155 -0.70 -7.71 4.22
C MET A 155 -1.18 -6.33 3.86
N PHE A 156 -0.22 -5.46 3.59
CA PHE A 156 -0.53 -4.10 3.19
C PHE A 156 -0.79 -4.03 1.69
N ARG A 157 -1.98 -3.55 1.30
CA ARG A 157 -2.31 -3.22 -0.08
C ARG A 157 -2.25 -1.70 -0.26
N PRO A 158 -1.19 -1.16 -0.89
CA PRO A 158 -1.12 0.26 -1.21
C PRO A 158 -2.09 0.60 -2.33
N LYS A 159 -2.48 1.87 -2.40
CA LYS A 159 -3.29 2.40 -3.50
C LYS A 159 -2.56 2.28 -4.84
N LEU A 160 -3.21 1.68 -5.84
CA LEU A 160 -2.64 1.51 -7.19
C LEU A 160 -3.08 2.60 -8.18
N LYS A 161 -3.57 3.74 -7.70
CA LYS A 161 -4.03 4.85 -8.56
C LYS A 161 -3.00 5.98 -8.58
N PHE A 162 -2.14 5.97 -9.60
CA PHE A 162 -1.28 7.10 -10.00
C PHE A 162 -2.06 8.25 -10.67
N ASN A 163 -3.39 8.16 -10.79
CA ASN A 163 -4.17 8.88 -11.81
C ASN A 163 -5.36 9.72 -11.30
N LEU A 164 -5.45 10.09 -10.02
CA LEU A 164 -6.51 10.98 -9.53
C LEU A 164 -5.95 12.33 -9.04
N PHE A 165 -5.97 13.33 -9.96
CA PHE A 165 -5.84 14.81 -9.79
C PHE A 165 -4.53 15.32 -9.14
N SER A 166 -3.88 16.42 -9.54
CA SER A 166 -4.23 17.62 -10.31
C SER A 166 -3.05 18.05 -11.21
N THR A 167 -3.25 19.11 -11.99
CA THR A 167 -2.29 19.78 -12.89
C THR A 167 -1.07 20.42 -12.20
N GLU A 168 -0.92 20.23 -10.88
CA GLU A 168 0.32 20.48 -10.15
C GLU A 168 0.91 19.13 -9.76
N ARG A 169 2.23 18.95 -9.94
CA ARG A 169 2.95 17.70 -9.64
C ARG A 169 2.82 17.35 -8.15
N SER A 170 1.70 16.74 -7.80
CA SER A 170 1.46 16.11 -6.51
C SER A 170 2.21 14.80 -6.48
N VAL A 171 2.86 14.49 -5.35
CA VAL A 171 3.46 13.19 -5.10
C VAL A 171 2.35 12.14 -5.32
N PRO A 172 2.52 11.17 -6.23
CA PRO A 172 1.49 10.17 -6.44
C PRO A 172 1.16 9.51 -5.11
N TYR A 173 -0.12 9.38 -4.77
CA TYR A 173 -0.55 8.77 -3.51
C TYR A 173 0.06 7.38 -3.27
N GLY A 174 0.48 6.67 -4.33
CA GLY A 174 1.20 5.40 -4.23
C GLY A 174 2.60 5.49 -3.59
N VAL A 175 3.21 6.68 -3.52
CA VAL A 175 4.52 6.92 -2.87
C VAL A 175 4.37 7.42 -1.44
N ILE A 176 3.27 8.11 -1.10
CA ILE A 176 2.94 8.53 0.28
C ILE A 176 2.55 7.33 1.16
N VAL A 177 2.27 6.19 0.53
CA VAL A 177 1.75 4.97 1.14
C VAL A 177 2.85 3.89 1.24
N LEU A 178 4.13 4.24 1.09
CA LEU A 178 5.27 3.38 1.41
C LEU A 178 6.10 3.96 2.56
#